data_AF-A0A7X7AYQ6-F1
#
_entry.id   AF-A0A7X7AYQ6-F1
#
_cell.length_a   1.000
_cell.length_b   1.000
_cell.length_c   1.000
_cell.angle_alpha   90.00
_cell.angle_beta   90.00
_cell.angle_gamma   90.00
#
_symmetry.space_group_name_H-M   'P 1'
#
loop_
_entity.id
_entity.type
_entity.pdbx_description
1 polymer ?
#
loop_
_entity_poly.entity_id
_entity_poly.type
_entity_poly.pdbx_seq_one_letter_code
_entity_poly.pdbx_strand_id
1 'polypeptide(L)'
;MADREDVELANEMMDLLGIQAPEEYPLGGIVGCCLVTGCVSHSTNDWFCGPYALTLDRGRELPFRALKGRLGLFRVEATPEEWAAIEALRA
;
A
#
# COMPACT_ATOMS: atom_id res chain seq x y z
N MET A 1 16.41 -8.87 2.11
CA MET A 1 15.91 -8.24 3.36
C MET A 1 16.56 -6.89 3.35
N ALA A 2 15.79 -5.80 3.41
CA ALA A 2 16.36 -4.46 3.43
C ALA A 2 17.32 -4.38 4.63
N ASP A 3 18.57 -4.04 4.38
CA ASP A 3 19.53 -3.84 5.45
C ASP A 3 19.39 -2.41 6.02
N ARG A 4 20.28 -2.05 6.95
CA ARG A 4 20.23 -0.74 7.60
C ARG A 4 20.50 0.40 6.62
N GLU A 5 21.39 0.19 5.64
CA GLU A 5 21.74 1.20 4.65
C GLU A 5 20.55 1.45 3.71
N ASP A 6 19.81 0.40 3.33
CA ASP A 6 18.56 0.52 2.56
C ASP A 6 17.51 1.37 3.30
N VAL A 7 17.38 1.22 4.62
CA VAL A 7 16.44 1.98 5.43
C VAL A 7 16.86 3.45 5.57
N GLU A 8 18.16 3.70 5.76
CA GLU A 8 18.71 5.06 5.86
C GLU A 8 18.54 5.82 4.53
N LEU A 9 18.83 5.17 3.40
CA LEU A 9 18.61 5.73 2.06
C LEU A 9 17.13 6.03 1.80
N ALA A 10 16.23 5.13 2.21
CA ALA A 10 14.79 5.35 2.07
C ALA A 10 14.33 6.56 2.88
N ASN A 11 14.82 6.73 4.12
CA ASN A 11 14.48 7.89 4.96
C ASN A 11 14.95 9.21 4.35
N GLU A 12 16.19 9.28 3.86
CA GLU A 12 16.69 10.48 3.16
C GLU A 12 15.87 10.81 1.91
N MET A 13 15.48 9.78 1.15
CA MET A 13 14.64 9.94 -0.04
C MET A 13 13.25 10.47 0.33
N MET A 14 12.67 9.95 1.41
CA MET A 14 11.37 10.39 1.91
C MET A 14 11.41 11.85 2.36
N ASP A 15 12.46 12.26 3.10
CA ASP A 15 12.67 13.65 3.50
C ASP A 15 12.82 14.57 2.29
N LEU A 16 13.62 14.18 1.30
CA LEU A 16 13.81 14.94 0.07
C LEU A 16 12.50 15.13 -0.71
N LEU A 17 11.64 14.11 -0.72
CA LEU A 17 10.36 14.13 -1.42
C LEU A 17 9.22 14.73 -0.57
N GLY A 18 9.48 15.13 0.67
CA GLY A 18 8.47 15.64 1.61
C GLY A 18 7.44 14.58 2.02
N ILE A 19 7.82 13.30 1.96
CA ILE A 19 7.00 12.16 2.35
C ILE A 19 7.15 11.95 3.84
N GLN A 20 6.06 12.09 4.59
CA GLN A 20 6.03 11.78 6.02
C GLN A 20 5.72 10.30 6.22
N ALA A 21 6.75 9.51 6.54
CA ALA A 21 6.57 8.12 6.92
C ALA A 21 6.22 8.00 8.40
N PRO A 22 5.36 7.03 8.79
CA PRO A 22 5.14 6.71 10.19
C PRO A 22 6.41 6.08 10.80
N GLU A 23 6.69 6.41 12.06
CA GLU A 23 7.81 5.83 12.83
C GLU A 23 7.67 4.31 13.02
N GLU A 24 6.42 3.85 13.13
CA GLU A 24 6.07 2.43 13.28
C GLU A 24 5.00 2.03 12.27
N TYR A 25 5.22 0.88 11.62
CA TYR A 25 4.24 0.28 10.72
C TYR A 25 3.48 -0.82 11.46
N PRO A 26 2.15 -0.69 11.67
CA PRO A 26 1.37 -1.75 12.28
C PRO A 26 1.33 -2.97 11.35
N LEU A 27 1.71 -4.13 11.89
CA LEU A 27 1.82 -5.39 11.14
C LEU A 27 0.67 -6.35 11.48
N GLY A 28 0.40 -7.30 10.58
CA GLY A 28 -0.57 -8.37 10.82
C GLY A 28 -2.04 -7.95 10.71
N GLY A 29 -2.32 -6.88 9.96
CA GLY A 29 -3.68 -6.38 9.73
C GLY A 29 -3.79 -5.47 8.51
N ILE A 30 -4.99 -4.94 8.31
CA ILE A 30 -5.31 -3.95 7.30
C ILE A 30 -4.95 -2.56 7.84
N VAL A 31 -4.30 -1.75 7.01
CA VAL A 31 -3.82 -0.40 7.34
C VAL A 31 -4.38 0.68 6.42
N GLY A 32 -5.06 0.28 5.34
CA GLY A 32 -5.47 1.21 4.31
C GLY A 32 -6.16 0.53 3.13
N CYS A 33 -6.51 1.36 2.16
CA CYS A 33 -7.08 0.96 0.89
C CYS A 33 -6.50 1.82 -0.24
N CYS A 34 -6.64 1.34 -1.48
CA CYS A 34 -6.28 2.06 -2.68
C CYS A 34 -7.17 1.59 -3.84
N LEU A 35 -7.23 2.39 -4.89
CA LEU A 35 -7.90 2.03 -6.13
C LEU A 35 -6.93 1.27 -7.02
N VAL A 36 -7.25 0.03 -7.36
CA VAL A 36 -6.55 -0.70 -8.43
C VAL A 36 -7.04 -0.16 -9.77
N THR A 37 -6.17 0.51 -10.52
CA THR A 37 -6.50 1.12 -11.82
C THR A 37 -6.20 0.21 -13.01
N GLY A 38 -5.44 -0.86 -12.80
CA GLY A 38 -5.07 -1.78 -13.88
C GLY A 38 -4.05 -2.82 -13.46
N CYS A 39 -3.66 -3.64 -14.44
CA CYS A 39 -2.61 -4.64 -14.32
C CYS A 39 -1.77 -4.58 -15.59
N VAL A 40 -0.45 -4.41 -15.45
CA VAL A 40 0.49 -4.29 -16.56
C VAL A 40 1.48 -5.44 -16.54
N SER A 41 1.91 -5.91 -17.72
CA SER A 41 2.96 -6.93 -17.88
C SER A 41 4.34 -6.34 -18.21
N HIS A 42 4.41 -5.02 -18.39
CA HIS A 42 5.66 -4.30 -18.64
C HIS A 42 5.53 -2.85 -18.18
N SER A 43 6.60 -2.29 -17.65
CA SER A 43 6.75 -0.86 -17.35
C SER A 43 8.24 -0.51 -17.27
N THR A 44 8.59 0.70 -17.70
CA THR A 44 9.95 1.25 -17.56
C THR A 44 10.21 1.89 -16.20
N ASN A 45 9.22 1.84 -15.30
CA ASN A 45 9.33 2.37 -13.95
C ASN A 45 10.18 1.41 -13.10
N ASP A 46 11.14 1.94 -12.33
CA ASP A 46 12.06 1.15 -11.49
C ASP A 46 11.34 0.30 -10.42
N TRP A 47 10.07 0.65 -10.11
CA TRP A 47 9.23 -0.10 -9.17
C TRP A 47 8.55 -1.32 -9.82
N PHE A 48 8.66 -1.50 -11.14
CA PHE A 48 8.13 -2.67 -11.83
C PHE A 48 9.06 -3.87 -11.64
N CYS A 49 8.58 -4.87 -10.91
CA CYS A 49 9.30 -6.09 -10.64
C CYS A 49 8.40 -7.32 -10.85
N GLY A 50 8.96 -8.38 -11.45
CA GLY A 50 8.23 -9.59 -11.76
C GLY A 50 7.45 -9.53 -13.08
N PRO A 51 6.58 -10.52 -13.35
CA PRO A 51 5.90 -10.67 -14.65
C PRO A 51 4.68 -9.76 -14.82
N TYR A 52 4.09 -9.29 -13.72
CA TYR A 52 2.91 -8.42 -13.72
C TYR A 52 2.97 -7.47 -12.51
N ALA A 53 2.43 -6.26 -12.66
CA ALA A 53 2.26 -5.29 -11.59
C ALA A 53 0.85 -4.69 -11.60
N LEU A 54 0.29 -4.43 -10.42
CA LEU A 54 -0.95 -3.68 -10.28
C LEU A 54 -0.63 -2.18 -10.28
N THR A 55 -1.34 -1.40 -11.09
CA THR A 55 -1.29 0.05 -10.99
C THR A 55 -2.29 0.49 -9.92
N LEU A 56 -1.83 1.34 -9.00
CA LEU A 56 -2.58 1.79 -7.84
C LEU A 56 -2.73 3.31 -7.89
N ASP A 57 -3.87 3.80 -7.44
CA ASP A 57 -4.18 5.21 -7.32
C ASP A 57 -4.96 5.48 -6.03
N ARG A 58 -5.02 6.75 -5.61
CA ARG A 58 -5.82 7.23 -4.46
C ARG A 58 -5.63 6.40 -3.20
N GLY A 59 -4.38 6.11 -2.82
CA GLY A 59 -4.09 5.48 -1.53
C GLY A 59 -4.68 6.28 -0.36
N ARG A 60 -5.30 5.59 0.60
CA ARG A 60 -5.87 6.15 1.82
C ARG A 60 -5.59 5.25 3.01
N GLU A 61 -5.21 5.85 4.12
CA GLU A 61 -5.08 5.18 5.40
C GLU A 61 -6.47 4.81 5.96
N LEU A 62 -6.55 3.67 6.65
CA LEU A 62 -7.73 3.22 7.38
C LEU A 62 -7.32 2.92 8.82
N PRO A 63 -8.25 2.98 9.79
CA PRO A 63 -7.98 2.49 11.13
C PRO A 63 -7.43 1.05 11.10
N PHE A 64 -6.36 0.79 11.86
CA PHE A 64 -5.75 -0.53 11.88
C PHE A 64 -6.76 -1.60 12.31
N ARG A 65 -6.88 -2.65 11.50
CA ARG A 65 -7.72 -3.81 11.80
C ARG A 65 -6.93 -5.10 11.68
N ALA A 66 -6.70 -5.76 12.82
CA ALA A 66 -6.03 -7.05 12.87
C ALA A 66 -6.72 -8.08 11.96
N LEU A 67 -5.95 -8.69 11.06
CA LEU A 67 -6.44 -9.69 10.11
C LEU A 67 -5.28 -10.56 9.64
N LYS A 68 -5.40 -11.88 9.84
CA LYS A 68 -4.39 -12.84 9.36
C LYS A 68 -4.33 -12.85 7.83
N GLY A 69 -3.15 -12.58 7.29
CA GLY A 69 -2.87 -12.65 5.85
C GLY A 69 -3.12 -14.05 5.25
N ARG A 70 -3.46 -14.08 3.97
CA ARG A 70 -3.69 -15.29 3.17
C ARG A 70 -3.05 -15.12 1.79
N LEU A 71 -2.72 -16.23 1.13
CA LEU A 71 -2.17 -16.21 -0.23
C LEU A 71 -3.25 -15.79 -1.25
N GLY A 72 -2.81 -15.08 -2.29
CA GLY A 72 -3.68 -14.59 -3.37
C GLY A 72 -4.58 -13.43 -2.97
N LEU A 73 -5.43 -12.99 -3.91
CA LEU A 73 -6.49 -12.01 -3.63
C LEU A 73 -7.66 -12.74 -2.95
N PHE A 74 -8.14 -12.21 -1.84
CA PHE A 74 -9.23 -12.81 -1.08
C PHE A 74 -10.23 -11.76 -0.61
N ARG A 75 -11.48 -12.19 -0.40
CA ARG A 75 -12.54 -11.32 0.10
C ARG A 75 -12.34 -11.03 1.59
N VAL A 76 -12.64 -9.80 1.97
CA VAL A 76 -12.67 -9.32 3.34
C VAL A 76 -13.99 -8.60 3.55
N GLU A 77 -14.64 -8.85 4.67
CA GLU A 77 -15.78 -8.04 5.12
C GLU A 77 -15.25 -6.71 5.66
N ALA A 78 -15.78 -5.61 5.11
CA ALA A 78 -15.41 -4.26 5.50
C ALA A 78 -16.41 -3.70 6.52
N THR A 79 -15.93 -2.92 7.48
CA THR A 79 -16.81 -2.16 8.39
C THR A 79 -17.54 -1.06 7.61
N PRO A 80 -18.62 -0.48 8.16
CA PRO A 80 -19.27 0.67 7.54
C PRO A 80 -18.32 1.86 7.30
N GLU A 81 -17.36 2.12 8.20
CA GLU A 81 -16.38 3.20 8.00
C GLU A 81 -15.40 2.87 6.86
N GLU A 82 -14.91 1.63 6.79
CA GLU A 82 -14.05 1.17 5.70
C GLU A 82 -14.77 1.25 4.35
N TRP A 83 -16.05 0.85 4.31
CA TRP A 83 -16.88 0.98 3.10
C TRP A 83 -17.02 2.42 2.64
N ALA A 84 -17.29 3.37 3.55
CA ALA A 84 -17.39 4.78 3.20
C ALA A 84 -16.08 5.31 2.59
N ALA A 85 -14.93 4.92 3.16
CA ALA A 85 -13.62 5.30 2.63
C ALA A 85 -13.33 4.67 1.26
N ILE A 86 -13.66 3.39 1.06
CA ILE A 86 -13.50 2.69 -0.22
C ILE A 86 -14.38 3.33 -1.30
N GLU A 87 -15.63 3.70 -0.99
CA GLU A 87 -16.51 4.39 -1.92
C GLU A 87 -15.99 5.80 -2.28
N ALA A 88 -15.41 6.51 -1.32
CA ALA A 88 -14.77 7.80 -1.59
C ALA A 88 -13.60 7.72 -2.59
N LEU A 89 -13.00 6.53 -2.80
CA LEU A 89 -11.99 6.31 -3.84
C LEU A 89 -12.56 6.28 -5.26
N ARG A 90 -13.88 6.10 -5.41
CA ARG A 90 -14.55 5.98 -6.72
C ARG A 90 -15.06 7.32 -7.24
N ALA A 91 -15.24 8.30 -6.36
CA ALA A 91 -15.60 9.69 -6.68
C ALA A 91 -14.42 10.41 -7.34
#